data_AF-A0A957Y0D5-F1
#
_entry.id   AF-A0A957Y0D5-F1
#
_cell.length_a   1.000
_cell.length_b   1.000
_cell.length_c   1.000
_cell.angle_alpha   90.00
_cell.angle_beta   90.00
_cell.angle_gamma   90.00
#
_symmetry.space_group_name_H-M   'P 1'
#
loop_
_entity.id
_entity.type
_entity.pdbx_description
1 polymer ?
#
loop_
_entity_poly.entity_id
_entity_poly.type
_entity_poly.pdbx_seq_one_letter_code
_entity_poly.pdbx_strand_id
1 'polypeptide(L)'
;MEHHIFGTTNNDLRYLELLARQYPTIQSASTEIINLSAILHLPKGTEHFLSDIHGEYEAFLHVLKNGSGSLRRRIEEIFSDSMLDQERRILTLLIYYPDEMLSRLSNYVRPEDTDDWYR
;
A
#
# COMPACT_ATOMS: atom_id res chain seq x y z
N MET A 1 8.45 -52.90 1.90
CA MET A 1 7.57 -51.76 1.55
C MET A 1 6.64 -51.53 2.72
N GLU A 2 7.06 -50.70 3.66
CA GLU A 2 6.27 -50.40 4.86
C GLU A 2 5.18 -49.39 4.49
N HIS A 3 3.93 -49.82 4.60
CA HIS A 3 2.78 -48.93 4.55
C HIS A 3 2.74 -48.14 5.87
N HIS A 4 3.16 -46.88 5.83
CA HIS A 4 2.98 -45.95 6.94
C HIS A 4 1.49 -45.57 7.01
N ILE A 5 0.70 -46.35 7.76
CA ILE A 5 -0.67 -46.00 8.11
C ILE A 5 -0.56 -44.83 9.09
N PHE A 6 -0.86 -43.62 8.61
CA PHE A 6 -1.09 -42.47 9.48
C PHE A 6 -2.28 -42.79 10.39
N GLY A 7 -2.01 -43.28 11.59
CA GLY A 7 -3.01 -43.45 12.64
C GLY A 7 -3.43 -42.06 13.10
N THR A 8 -4.63 -41.62 12.71
CA THR A 8 -5.28 -40.41 13.20
C THR A 8 -5.30 -40.47 14.74
N THR A 9 -4.61 -39.54 15.41
CA THR A 9 -4.63 -39.53 16.88
C THR A 9 -6.03 -39.15 17.37
N ASN A 10 -6.37 -39.49 18.62
CA ASN A 10 -7.68 -39.13 19.19
C ASN A 10 -7.93 -37.60 19.14
N ASN A 11 -6.87 -36.79 19.26
CA ASN A 11 -6.94 -35.34 19.11
C ASN A 11 -7.27 -34.91 17.67
N ASP A 12 -6.71 -35.58 16.66
CA ASP A 12 -7.00 -35.30 15.25
C ASP A 12 -8.46 -35.65 14.92
N LEU A 13 -9.00 -36.74 15.48
CA LEU A 13 -10.41 -37.10 15.31
C LEU A 13 -11.33 -36.04 15.91
N ARG A 14 -11.06 -35.59 17.14
CA ARG A 14 -11.84 -34.51 17.78
C ARG A 14 -11.77 -33.21 16.99
N TYR A 15 -10.61 -32.89 16.42
CA TYR A 15 -10.44 -31.71 15.59
C TYR A 15 -11.22 -31.80 14.28
N LEU A 16 -11.17 -32.96 13.61
CA LEU A 16 -11.95 -33.24 12.39
C LEU A 16 -13.46 -33.21 12.65
N GLU A 17 -13.92 -33.71 13.80
CA GLU A 17 -15.33 -33.60 14.22
C GLU A 17 -15.78 -32.15 14.40
N LEU A 18 -14.93 -31.29 14.97
CA LEU A 18 -15.21 -29.86 15.10
C LEU A 18 -15.27 -29.18 13.73
N LEU A 19 -14.32 -29.49 12.84
CA LEU A 19 -14.32 -28.98 11.48
C LEU A 19 -15.54 -29.44 10.69
N ALA A 20 -15.99 -30.70 10.86
CA ALA A 20 -17.18 -31.22 10.21
C ALA A 20 -18.46 -30.50 10.65
N ARG A 21 -18.51 -29.93 11.87
CA ARG A 21 -19.62 -29.07 12.31
C ARG A 21 -19.62 -27.71 11.62
N GLN A 22 -18.44 -27.16 11.33
CA GLN A 22 -18.28 -25.85 10.69
C GLN A 22 -18.38 -25.92 9.15
N TYR A 23 -17.93 -27.03 8.56
CA TYR A 23 -17.93 -27.31 7.12
C TYR A 23 -18.63 -28.66 6.85
N PRO A 24 -19.97 -28.73 6.97
CA PRO A 24 -20.72 -29.99 6.95
C PRO A 24 -20.76 -30.67 5.58
N THR A 25 -20.39 -29.97 4.51
CA THR A 25 -20.37 -30.51 3.15
C THR A 25 -18.97 -30.44 2.55
N ILE A 26 -18.68 -31.35 1.62
CA ILE A 26 -17.45 -31.32 0.83
C ILE A 26 -17.30 -29.95 0.17
N GLN A 27 -18.39 -29.41 -0.40
CA GLN A 27 -18.41 -28.10 -1.06
C GLN A 27 -18.02 -26.97 -0.10
N SER A 28 -18.56 -26.94 1.12
CA SER A 28 -18.19 -25.92 2.12
C SER A 28 -16.72 -26.00 2.52
N ALA A 29 -16.19 -27.21 2.73
CA ALA A 29 -14.78 -27.40 3.08
C ALA A 29 -13.86 -27.02 1.92
N SER A 30 -14.18 -27.44 0.69
CA SER A 30 -13.43 -27.07 -0.52
C SER A 30 -13.44 -25.56 -0.76
N THR A 31 -14.57 -24.89 -0.54
CA THR A 31 -14.67 -23.43 -0.67
C THR A 31 -13.75 -22.73 0.32
N GLU A 32 -13.72 -23.17 1.57
CA GLU A 32 -12.85 -22.58 2.59
C GLU A 32 -11.37 -22.82 2.29
N ILE A 33 -11.01 -24.02 1.83
CA ILE A 33 -9.64 -24.32 1.39
C ILE A 33 -9.20 -23.38 0.27
N ILE A 34 -10.07 -23.14 -0.71
CA ILE A 34 -9.80 -22.19 -1.81
C ILE A 34 -9.64 -20.77 -1.27
N ASN A 35 -10.53 -20.33 -0.37
CA ASN A 35 -10.49 -19.00 0.23
C ASN A 35 -9.18 -18.77 1.00
N LEU A 36 -8.83 -19.67 1.92
CA LEU A 36 -7.61 -19.58 2.71
C LEU A 36 -6.36 -19.67 1.83
N SER A 37 -6.38 -20.55 0.83
CA SER A 37 -5.30 -20.63 -0.15
C SER A 37 -5.17 -19.31 -0.91
N ALA A 38 -6.27 -18.70 -1.37
CA ALA A 38 -6.23 -17.42 -2.05
C ALA A 38 -5.66 -16.31 -1.16
N ILE A 39 -6.10 -16.21 0.11
CA ILE A 39 -5.60 -15.24 1.09
C ILE A 39 -4.09 -15.40 1.30
N LEU A 40 -3.59 -16.64 1.44
CA LEU A 40 -2.15 -16.91 1.59
C LEU A 40 -1.33 -16.51 0.36
N HIS A 41 -1.93 -16.55 -0.83
CA HIS A 41 -1.27 -16.17 -2.09
C HIS A 41 -1.51 -14.71 -2.48
N LEU A 42 -2.29 -13.94 -1.71
CA LEU A 42 -2.43 -12.51 -1.98
C LEU A 42 -1.04 -11.87 -1.86
N PRO A 43 -0.62 -11.05 -2.84
CA PRO A 43 0.61 -10.29 -2.71
C PRO A 43 0.49 -9.44 -1.45
N LYS A 44 1.51 -9.49 -0.59
CA LYS A 44 1.57 -8.60 0.56
C LYS A 44 1.41 -7.16 0.06
N GLY A 45 0.61 -6.37 0.78
CA GLY A 45 0.55 -4.94 0.54
C GLY A 45 1.93 -4.31 0.65
N THR A 46 2.10 -3.12 0.10
CA THR A 46 3.35 -2.35 0.27
C THR A 46 3.48 -1.94 1.74
N GLU A 47 4.39 -2.58 2.48
CA GLU A 47 4.70 -2.26 3.88
C GLU A 47 5.94 -1.37 3.94
N HIS A 48 5.81 -0.16 4.49
CA HIS A 48 6.94 0.72 4.78
C HIS A 48 7.28 0.64 6.28
N PHE A 49 8.50 0.18 6.59
CA PHE A 49 9.01 0.12 7.95
C PHE A 49 9.96 1.29 8.20
N LEU A 50 9.65 2.12 9.20
CA LEU A 50 10.52 3.18 9.70
C LEU A 50 10.85 2.91 11.17
N SER A 51 12.13 2.94 11.53
CA SER A 51 12.60 2.99 12.93
C SER A 51 13.13 4.38 13.27
N ASP A 52 13.32 4.66 14.56
CA ASP A 52 14.04 5.84 15.06
C ASP A 52 13.39 7.22 14.80
N ILE A 53 12.06 7.29 14.94
CA ILE A 53 11.26 8.52 14.73
C ILE A 53 11.43 9.56 15.87
N HIS A 54 12.17 9.27 16.94
CA HIS A 54 12.22 10.14 18.12
C HIS A 54 13.03 11.42 17.86
N GLY A 55 12.32 12.55 17.69
CA GLY A 55 12.92 13.88 17.49
C GLY A 55 12.99 14.34 16.03
N GLU A 56 12.72 13.45 15.07
CA GLU A 56 12.88 13.69 13.63
C GLU A 56 11.52 13.81 12.90
N TYR A 57 10.62 14.64 13.45
CA TYR A 57 9.26 14.83 12.93
C TYR A 57 9.25 15.31 11.47
N GLU A 58 10.10 16.28 11.14
CA GLU A 58 10.19 16.83 9.78
C GLU A 58 10.70 15.81 8.76
N ALA A 59 11.70 15.00 9.12
CA ALA A 59 12.20 13.94 8.26
C ALA A 59 11.12 12.85 8.04
N PHE A 60 10.39 12.47 9.09
CA PHE A 60 9.27 11.55 8.99
C PHE A 60 8.17 12.07 8.05
N LEU A 61 7.75 13.33 8.24
CA LEU A 61 6.79 13.97 7.35
C LEU A 61 7.30 14.02 5.91
N HIS A 62 8.59 14.31 5.69
CA HIS A 62 9.17 14.32 4.35
C HIS A 62 9.09 12.93 3.68
N VAL A 63 9.37 11.85 4.40
CA VAL A 63 9.26 10.47 3.87
C VAL A 63 7.81 10.13 3.52
N LEU A 64 6.84 10.56 4.33
CA LEU A 64 5.42 10.38 4.00
C LEU A 64 5.02 11.19 2.77
N LYS A 65 5.36 12.48 2.75
CA LYS A 65 5.06 13.42 1.65
C LYS A 65 5.67 12.97 0.33
N ASN A 66 6.88 12.43 0.36
CA ASN A 66 7.57 11.94 -0.84
C ASN A 66 7.19 10.50 -1.25
N GLY A 67 6.34 9.83 -0.46
CA GLY A 67 5.93 8.44 -0.68
C GLY A 67 7.11 7.47 -0.69
N SER A 68 8.08 7.65 0.21
CA SER A 68 9.36 6.94 0.20
C SER A 68 10.10 7.03 -1.15
N GLY A 69 9.99 8.19 -1.81
CA GLY A 69 10.59 8.47 -3.12
C GLY A 69 9.86 7.86 -4.33
N SER A 70 8.79 7.08 -4.12
CA SER A 70 7.99 6.50 -5.21
C SER A 70 7.27 7.56 -6.04
N LEU A 71 6.85 8.65 -5.41
CA LEU A 71 6.07 9.70 -6.06
C LEU A 71 6.89 10.43 -7.13
N ARG A 72 8.13 10.83 -6.80
CA ARG A 72 9.05 11.41 -7.79
C ARG A 72 9.29 10.45 -8.95
N ARG A 73 9.51 9.16 -8.67
CA ARG A 73 9.70 8.15 -9.73
C ARG A 73 8.51 8.11 -10.67
N ARG A 74 7.29 8.12 -10.13
CA ARG A 74 6.06 8.11 -10.92
C ARG A 74 5.86 9.38 -11.75
N ILE A 75 6.24 10.55 -11.22
CA ILE A 75 6.20 11.81 -11.97
C ILE A 75 7.20 11.77 -13.14
N GLU A 76 8.41 11.28 -12.92
CA GLU A 76 9.40 11.11 -13.99
C GLU A 76 8.91 10.13 -15.06
N GLU A 77 8.35 8.98 -14.66
CA GLU A 77 7.80 7.97 -15.59
C GLU A 77 6.66 8.48 -16.46
N ILE A 78 5.77 9.32 -15.92
CA ILE A 78 4.60 9.83 -16.65
C ILE A 78 4.95 11.05 -17.50
N PHE A 79 5.83 11.93 -17.00
CA PHE A 79 6.01 13.27 -17.57
C PHE A 79 7.40 13.49 -18.21
N SER A 80 8.27 12.48 -18.29
CA SER A 80 9.63 12.61 -18.87
C SER A 80 9.63 13.28 -20.24
N ASP A 81 8.63 12.97 -21.07
CA ASP A 81 8.58 13.37 -22.48
C ASP A 81 7.71 14.61 -22.71
N SER A 82 6.93 15.03 -21.70
CA SER A 82 5.94 16.11 -21.83
C SER A 82 6.27 17.35 -21.01
N MET A 83 7.17 17.25 -20.03
CA MET A 83 7.59 18.35 -19.18
C MET A 83 9.11 18.42 -19.11
N LEU A 84 9.67 19.61 -18.95
CA LEU A 84 11.09 19.80 -18.66
C LEU A 84 11.41 19.33 -17.23
N ASP A 85 12.66 18.95 -16.98
CA ASP A 85 13.15 18.56 -15.66
C ASP A 85 12.80 19.58 -14.56
N GLN A 86 12.88 20.88 -14.87
CA GLN A 86 12.56 21.94 -13.93
C GLN A 86 11.07 21.93 -13.58
N GLU A 87 10.18 21.74 -14.56
CA GLU A 87 8.74 21.71 -14.36
C GLU A 87 8.33 20.48 -13.53
N ARG A 88 8.93 19.32 -13.81
CA ARG A 88 8.70 18.09 -13.02
C ARG A 88 9.15 18.25 -11.57
N ARG A 89 10.25 18.95 -11.32
CA ARG A 89 10.71 19.28 -9.94
C ARG A 89 9.74 20.22 -9.23
N ILE A 90 9.24 21.25 -9.91
CA ILE A 90 8.25 22.17 -9.35
C ILE A 90 6.96 21.41 -9.01
N LEU A 91 6.48 20.56 -9.92
CA LEU A 91 5.31 19.69 -9.67
C LEU A 91 5.54 18.76 -8.48
N THR A 92 6.71 18.12 -8.40
CA THR A 92 7.07 17.26 -7.27
C THR A 92 7.03 18.03 -5.95
N LEU A 93 7.62 19.22 -5.90
CA LEU A 93 7.62 20.06 -4.71
C LEU A 93 6.21 20.52 -4.33
N LEU A 94 5.37 20.86 -5.31
CA LEU A 94 3.98 21.24 -5.07
C LEU A 94 3.18 20.10 -4.45
N ILE A 95 3.38 18.87 -4.91
CA ILE A 95 2.69 17.70 -4.35
C ILE A 95 3.22 17.39 -2.94
N TYR A 96 4.52 17.54 -2.69
CA TYR A 96 5.11 17.26 -1.37
C TYR A 96 4.74 18.32 -0.33
N TYR A 97 4.71 19.59 -0.72
CA TYR A 97 4.57 20.75 0.16
C TYR A 97 3.61 21.78 -0.44
N PRO A 98 2.32 21.45 -0.55
CA PRO A 98 1.35 22.29 -1.25
C PRO A 98 1.21 23.67 -0.64
N ASP A 99 1.04 23.78 0.68
CA ASP A 99 0.85 25.08 1.34
C ASP A 99 2.06 26.00 1.19
N GLU A 100 3.27 25.44 1.36
CA GLU A 100 4.52 26.19 1.21
C GLU A 100 4.74 26.65 -0.23
N MET A 101 4.44 25.78 -1.21
CA MET A 101 4.58 26.10 -2.62
C MET A 101 3.51 27.08 -3.08
N LEU A 102 2.25 26.94 -2.66
CA LEU A 102 1.18 27.88 -2.96
C LEU A 102 1.45 29.25 -2.34
N SER A 103 1.95 29.30 -1.10
CA SER A 103 2.36 30.56 -0.45
C SER A 103 3.51 31.26 -1.18
N ARG A 104 4.39 30.50 -1.83
CA ARG A 104 5.44 31.07 -2.69
C ARG A 104 4.85 31.57 -4.00
N LEU A 105 3.99 30.77 -4.64
CA LEU A 105 3.37 31.07 -5.92
C LEU A 105 2.38 32.25 -5.85
N SER A 106 1.68 32.45 -4.74
CA SER A 106 0.77 33.57 -4.54
C SER A 106 1.46 34.94 -4.63
N ASN A 107 2.79 35.00 -4.47
CA ASN A 107 3.56 36.22 -4.68
C ASN A 107 3.83 36.51 -6.17
N TYR A 108 3.63 35.52 -7.05
CA TYR A 108 3.96 35.60 -8.48
C TYR A 108 2.74 35.41 -9.39
N VAL A 109 1.62 34.89 -8.88
CA VAL A 109 0.40 34.61 -9.63
C VAL A 109 -0.71 35.53 -9.13
N ARG A 110 -1.46 36.15 -10.05
CA ARG A 110 -2.59 37.01 -9.67
C ARG A 110 -3.77 36.15 -9.22
N PRO A 111 -4.57 36.58 -8.23
CA PRO A 111 -5.74 35.84 -7.78
C PRO A 111 -6.72 35.46 -8.91
N GLU A 112 -6.84 36.35 -9.90
CA GLU A 112 -7.65 36.19 -11.11
C GLU A 112 -7.24 34.98 -11.96
N ASP A 113 -5.94 34.64 -11.97
CA ASP A 113 -5.37 33.53 -12.74
C ASP A 113 -5.53 32.17 -12.02
N THR A 114 -5.93 32.18 -10.74
CA THR A 114 -6.10 30.98 -9.90
C THR A 114 -7.55 30.58 -9.63
N ASP A 115 -8.52 31.41 -10.02
CA ASP A 115 -9.94 31.21 -9.69
C ASP A 115 -10.49 29.87 -10.24
N ASP A 116 -9.98 29.42 -11.39
CA ASP A 116 -10.35 28.14 -12.00
C ASP A 116 -9.72 26.92 -11.30
N TRP A 117 -8.66 27.10 -10.50
CA TRP A 117 -7.97 26.02 -9.79
C TRP A 117 -8.63 25.69 -8.45
N TYR A 118 -9.32 26.66 -7.84
CA TYR A 118 -9.97 26.55 -6.53
C TYR A 118 -11.49 26.30 -6.61
N ARG A 119 -12.02 26.06 -7.81
CA ARG A 119 -13.44 25.77 -8.06
C ARG A 119 -13.89 24.39 -7.60
#